data_AF-A0AAU1PL65-F1
#
_entry.id   AF-A0AAU1PL65-F1
#
_cell.length_a   1.000
_cell.length_b   1.000
_cell.length_c   1.000
_cell.angle_alpha   90.00
_cell.angle_beta   90.00
_cell.angle_gamma   90.00
#
_symmetry.space_group_name_H-M   'P 1'
#
loop_
_entity.id
_entity.type
_entity.pdbx_description
1 polymer ?
#
loop_
_entity_poly.entity_id
_entity_poly.type
_entity_poly.pdbx_seq_one_letter_code
_entity_poly.pdbx_strand_id
1 'polypeptide(L)'
;MSAIDTRTGPERTALLETRELSKVFHARRRGGGSVAVHPTTLRLEQGRCLGIVGESGSGKTTLARMICGLTVPTSGQVDFAGTPVRPRHAAATLRGRVQMVFQDPYDSLNPRLRVLTSIQEPMLLSGRYTADAARDRAGQLLRRVQLDESFGHRFPGQLSGGQLQRVSIARALASGPQLIVLDEPTSALDWMTRGEIIDLLNELRRDLDVSYLFISHDIGAVAAVSDEIAVMYFGSVVESGPAEQVLRAPAHPYTRTLLSAVLQPRVGSRVRAEAQPPPHPRSEAASGGCAFVPRCPDSVAECADTPQRLLPHDDARSVACMRVTDKPEGPADEPEGPADE
;
A
#
# COMPACT_ATOMS: atom_id res chain seq x y z
N MET A 1 20.87 -5.61 -28.18
CA MET A 1 20.06 -6.83 -28.32
C MET A 1 18.84 -6.66 -27.45
N SER A 2 17.69 -6.56 -28.10
CA SER A 2 16.39 -6.24 -27.53
C SER A 2 15.62 -7.50 -27.15
N ALA A 3 14.62 -7.31 -26.28
CA ALA A 3 13.51 -8.20 -25.93
C ALA A 3 13.78 -9.37 -24.99
N ILE A 4 13.11 -9.35 -23.83
CA ILE A 4 11.99 -10.26 -23.57
C ILE A 4 10.85 -9.40 -22.96
N ASP A 5 9.90 -9.04 -23.81
CA ASP A 5 8.58 -8.57 -23.41
C ASP A 5 7.63 -9.73 -23.68
N THR A 6 7.16 -10.38 -22.61
CA THR A 6 6.21 -11.49 -22.69
C THR A 6 5.19 -11.36 -21.57
N ARG A 7 4.14 -10.55 -21.80
CA ARG A 7 2.88 -10.62 -21.05
C ARG A 7 1.69 -10.43 -21.98
N THR A 8 1.18 -11.54 -22.50
CA THR A 8 -0.02 -11.60 -23.36
C THR A 8 -1.28 -11.62 -22.49
N GLY A 9 -1.68 -10.43 -22.03
CA GLY A 9 -3.05 -10.08 -21.61
C GLY A 9 -3.41 -8.76 -22.31
N PRO A 10 -4.68 -8.30 -22.31
CA PRO A 10 -4.98 -6.99 -22.90
C PRO A 10 -4.08 -5.95 -22.23
N GLU A 11 -3.18 -5.31 -23.00
CA GLU A 11 -2.16 -4.38 -22.53
C GLU A 11 -2.84 -3.22 -21.77
N ARG A 12 -3.00 -3.38 -20.46
CA ARG A 12 -3.46 -2.31 -19.59
C ARG A 12 -2.24 -1.43 -19.31
N THR A 13 -2.33 -0.19 -19.74
CA THR A 13 -1.29 0.83 -19.52
C THR A 13 -0.98 0.94 -18.03
N ALA A 14 0.31 0.88 -17.68
CA ALA A 14 0.76 1.14 -16.31
C ALA A 14 0.35 2.56 -15.89
N LEU A 15 -0.48 2.67 -14.86
CA LEU A 15 -0.90 3.95 -14.31
C LEU A 15 0.19 4.53 -13.41
N LEU A 16 0.83 3.69 -12.61
CA LEU A 16 1.92 4.08 -11.71
C LEU A 16 3.05 3.08 -11.86
N GLU A 17 4.27 3.58 -11.99
CA GLU A 17 5.48 2.77 -11.93
C GLU A 17 6.51 3.50 -11.06
N THR A 18 7.12 2.79 -10.11
CA THR A 18 8.30 3.28 -9.39
C THR A 18 9.51 2.53 -9.90
N ARG A 19 10.64 3.21 -10.07
CA ARG A 19 11.91 2.58 -10.49
C ARG A 19 13.00 2.90 -9.48
N GLU A 20 13.44 1.88 -8.76
CA GLU A 20 14.48 1.96 -7.72
C GLU A 20 14.26 3.12 -6.74
N LEU A 21 13.00 3.40 -6.42
CA LEU A 21 12.61 4.53 -5.59
C LEU A 21 13.09 4.31 -4.15
N SER A 22 13.84 5.26 -3.60
CA SER A 22 14.43 5.13 -2.27
C SER A 22 14.28 6.40 -1.43
N LYS A 23 14.35 6.23 -0.10
CA LYS A 23 14.35 7.34 0.85
C LYS A 23 15.32 7.12 2.00
N VAL A 24 16.21 8.08 2.19
CA VAL A 24 17.06 8.24 3.36
C VAL A 24 16.72 9.56 4.04
N PHE A 25 16.49 9.53 5.35
CA PHE A 25 16.33 10.71 6.18
C PHE A 25 17.62 10.98 6.96
N HIS A 26 18.18 12.18 6.84
CA HIS A 26 19.38 12.57 7.58
C HIS A 26 18.98 13.28 8.88
N ALA A 27 19.47 12.82 10.03
CA ALA A 27 19.24 13.50 11.30
C ALA A 27 20.13 14.76 11.42
N ARG A 28 19.54 15.91 11.76
CA ARG A 28 20.24 17.21 11.87
C ARG A 28 21.25 17.34 13.02
N ARG A 29 21.27 16.42 14.00
CA ARG A 29 22.06 16.58 15.26
C ARG A 29 22.98 15.42 15.64
N ARG A 30 22.93 14.29 14.95
CA ARG A 30 23.85 13.15 15.14
C ARG A 30 24.03 12.50 13.78
N GLY A 31 25.27 12.31 13.33
CA GLY A 31 25.65 11.93 11.96
C GLY A 31 25.20 10.54 11.47
N GLY A 32 23.97 10.12 11.76
CA GLY A 32 23.33 8.94 11.21
C GLY A 32 22.14 9.33 10.33
N GLY A 33 22.04 8.74 9.14
CA GLY A 33 20.85 8.79 8.31
C GLY A 33 20.09 7.48 8.39
N SER A 34 18.77 7.50 8.55
CA SER A 34 17.93 6.30 8.53
C SER A 34 17.39 6.06 7.13
N VAL A 35 17.60 4.84 6.61
CA VAL A 35 16.93 4.38 5.40
C VAL A 35 15.48 4.08 5.76
N ALA A 36 14.54 4.81 5.18
CA ALA A 36 13.12 4.58 5.38
C ALA A 36 12.52 3.69 4.29
N VAL A 37 13.07 3.78 3.07
CA VAL A 37 12.68 2.95 1.93
C VAL A 37 13.94 2.60 1.14
N HIS A 38 14.23 1.31 1.01
CA HIS A 38 15.27 0.78 0.12
C HIS A 38 14.79 0.85 -1.34
N PRO A 39 15.71 0.82 -2.34
CA PRO A 39 15.33 0.88 -3.75
C PRO A 39 14.19 -0.07 -4.10
N THR A 40 13.03 0.50 -4.46
CA THR A 40 11.78 -0.23 -4.64
C THR A 40 11.20 0.03 -6.02
N THR A 41 10.89 -1.05 -6.74
CA THR A 41 10.23 -1.03 -8.03
C THR A 41 8.86 -1.68 -7.90
N LEU A 42 7.81 -0.92 -8.23
CA LEU A 42 6.42 -1.36 -8.16
C LEU A 42 5.69 -0.88 -9.42
N ARG A 43 4.67 -1.63 -9.81
CA ARG A 43 3.79 -1.29 -10.93
C ARG A 43 2.34 -1.42 -10.47
N LEU A 44 1.51 -0.49 -10.92
CA LEU A 44 0.06 -0.52 -10.73
C LEU A 44 -0.60 -0.15 -12.05
N GLU A 45 -1.48 -1.03 -12.52
CA GLU A 45 -2.27 -0.81 -13.73
C GLU A 45 -3.52 0.04 -13.45
N GLN A 46 -4.04 0.69 -14.48
CA GLN A 46 -5.29 1.44 -14.37
C GLN A 46 -6.48 0.52 -14.02
N GLY A 47 -7.30 0.99 -13.09
CA GLY A 47 -8.47 0.30 -12.55
C GLY A 47 -8.12 -0.84 -11.58
N ARG A 48 -6.82 -1.05 -11.27
CA ARG A 48 -6.34 -2.06 -10.33
C ARG A 48 -6.15 -1.50 -8.92
N CYS A 49 -6.03 -2.39 -7.94
CA CYS A 49 -5.64 -2.07 -6.57
C CYS A 49 -4.36 -2.82 -6.22
N LEU A 50 -3.32 -2.07 -5.88
CA LEU A 50 -2.10 -2.60 -5.29
C LEU A 50 -2.16 -2.42 -3.78
N GLY A 51 -2.12 -3.52 -3.06
CA GLY A 51 -2.04 -3.57 -1.61
C GLY A 51 -0.59 -3.50 -1.14
N ILE A 52 -0.27 -2.64 -0.18
CA ILE A 52 1.02 -2.66 0.52
C ILE A 52 0.77 -3.04 1.97
N VAL A 53 1.32 -4.19 2.37
CA VAL A 53 1.17 -4.74 3.72
C VAL A 53 2.50 -4.82 4.45
N GLY A 54 2.48 -4.65 5.78
CA GLY A 54 3.66 -4.85 6.62
C GLY A 54 3.48 -4.29 8.02
N GLU A 55 4.41 -4.59 8.93
CA GLU A 55 4.40 -4.08 10.30
C GLU A 55 4.52 -2.55 10.36
N SER A 56 4.11 -1.94 11.48
CA SER A 56 4.30 -0.51 11.74
C SER A 56 5.78 -0.14 11.62
N GLY A 57 6.07 0.98 10.95
CA GLY A 57 7.45 1.44 10.73
C GLY A 57 8.19 0.72 9.59
N SER A 58 7.53 -0.14 8.80
CA SER A 58 8.16 -0.80 7.65
C SER A 58 8.39 0.10 6.43
N GLY A 59 7.97 1.37 6.46
CA GLY A 59 8.22 2.35 5.39
C GLY A 59 7.02 2.62 4.45
N LYS A 60 5.88 1.94 4.62
CA LYS A 60 4.69 2.04 3.73
C LYS A 60 4.20 3.48 3.52
N THR A 61 3.92 4.22 4.60
CA THR A 61 3.50 5.63 4.54
C THR A 61 4.55 6.52 3.89
N THR A 62 5.85 6.24 4.08
CA THR A 62 6.92 7.00 3.42
C THR A 62 6.89 6.79 1.91
N LEU A 63 6.74 5.53 1.47
CA LEU A 63 6.59 5.18 0.06
C LEU A 63 5.34 5.84 -0.55
N ALA A 64 4.20 5.76 0.14
CA ALA A 64 2.95 6.42 -0.25
C ALA A 64 3.13 7.93 -0.49
N ARG A 65 3.79 8.60 0.45
CA ARG A 65 4.02 10.06 0.37
C ARG A 65 4.96 10.42 -0.77
N MET A 66 5.93 9.57 -1.11
CA MET A 66 6.76 9.77 -2.30
C MET A 66 5.95 9.64 -3.59
N ILE A 67 5.09 8.62 -3.68
CA ILE A 67 4.19 8.39 -4.82
C ILE A 67 3.22 9.58 -5.01
N CYS A 68 2.70 10.14 -3.92
CA CYS A 68 1.85 11.34 -3.95
C CYS A 68 2.61 12.64 -4.22
N GLY A 69 3.95 12.63 -4.28
CA GLY A 69 4.76 13.85 -4.40
C GLY A 69 4.79 14.73 -3.13
N LEU A 70 4.38 14.19 -1.99
CA LEU A 70 4.41 14.86 -0.67
C LEU A 70 5.77 14.72 0.01
N THR A 71 6.62 13.82 -0.46
CA THR A 71 7.98 13.61 0.04
C THR A 71 8.92 13.41 -1.13
N VAL A 72 10.01 14.18 -1.17
CA VAL A 72 11.02 14.08 -2.22
C VAL A 72 11.84 12.80 -2.01
N PRO A 73 11.91 11.89 -3.00
CA PRO A 73 12.76 10.70 -2.91
C PRO A 73 14.24 11.07 -2.86
N THR A 74 15.06 10.20 -2.28
CA THR A 74 16.52 10.35 -2.28
C THR A 74 17.10 9.93 -3.63
N SER A 75 16.60 8.83 -4.20
CA SER A 75 16.93 8.36 -5.55
C SER A 75 15.75 7.64 -6.19
N GLY A 76 15.90 7.31 -7.48
CA GLY A 76 14.88 6.62 -8.27
C GLY A 76 13.85 7.57 -8.87
N GLN A 77 12.84 6.99 -9.49
CA GLN A 77 11.86 7.71 -10.30
C GLN A 77 10.45 7.19 -10.05
N VAL A 78 9.48 8.09 -10.22
CA VAL A 78 8.05 7.77 -10.27
C VAL A 78 7.55 8.17 -11.66
N ASP A 79 6.96 7.24 -12.38
CA ASP A 79 6.25 7.47 -13.62
C ASP A 79 4.75 7.35 -13.35
N PHE A 80 3.97 8.31 -13.87
CA PHE A 80 2.50 8.32 -13.71
C PHE A 80 1.84 8.48 -15.08
N ALA A 81 1.01 7.51 -15.45
CA ALA A 81 0.37 7.38 -16.77
C ALA A 81 1.39 7.55 -17.92
N GLY A 82 2.50 6.81 -17.84
CA GLY A 82 3.60 6.87 -18.81
C GLY A 82 4.46 8.14 -18.77
N THR A 83 4.21 9.08 -17.85
CA THR A 83 4.95 10.34 -17.78
C THR A 83 5.84 10.41 -16.53
N PRO A 84 7.16 10.66 -16.68
CA PRO A 84 8.08 10.92 -15.57
C PRO A 84 7.64 12.08 -14.67
N VAL A 85 7.47 11.79 -13.38
CA VAL A 85 7.14 12.78 -12.35
C VAL A 85 8.44 13.35 -11.79
N ARG A 86 8.77 14.58 -12.19
CA ARG A 86 9.95 15.27 -11.65
C ARG A 86 9.71 15.64 -10.18
N PRO A 87 10.60 15.28 -9.23
CA PRO A 87 10.37 15.52 -7.81
C PRO A 87 10.03 16.98 -7.46
N ARG A 88 10.75 17.94 -8.07
CA ARG A 88 10.51 19.39 -7.88
C ARG A 88 9.12 19.87 -8.30
N HIS A 89 8.45 19.15 -9.20
CA HIS A 89 7.14 19.50 -9.76
C HIS A 89 6.09 18.42 -9.45
N ALA A 90 6.39 17.46 -8.57
CA ALA A 90 5.54 16.30 -8.34
C ALA A 90 4.15 16.72 -7.88
N ALA A 91 4.08 17.61 -6.89
CA ALA A 91 2.84 18.15 -6.36
C ALA A 91 1.98 18.86 -7.42
N ALA A 92 2.58 19.52 -8.41
CA ALA A 92 1.84 20.17 -9.50
C ALA A 92 1.38 19.17 -10.56
N THR A 93 2.25 18.21 -10.92
CA THR A 93 1.99 17.19 -11.95
C THR A 93 0.89 16.22 -11.52
N LEU A 94 0.88 15.87 -10.24
CA LEU A 94 -0.05 14.89 -9.65
C LEU A 94 -1.32 15.53 -9.09
N ARG A 95 -1.38 16.86 -8.99
CA ARG A 95 -2.52 17.58 -8.39
C ARG A 95 -3.83 17.17 -9.06
N GLY A 96 -4.78 16.73 -8.25
CA GLY A 96 -6.11 16.30 -8.71
C GLY A 96 -6.14 14.95 -9.43
N ARG A 97 -5.00 14.40 -9.86
CA ARG A 97 -4.89 13.08 -10.51
C ARG A 97 -4.58 11.98 -9.49
N VAL A 98 -3.77 12.29 -8.48
CA VAL A 98 -3.46 11.43 -7.34
C VAL A 98 -3.96 12.12 -6.08
N GLN A 99 -4.78 11.43 -5.30
CA GLN A 99 -5.33 11.93 -4.04
C GLN A 99 -5.02 10.96 -2.91
N MET A 100 -4.94 11.46 -1.68
CA MET A 100 -4.60 10.64 -0.51
C MET A 100 -5.71 10.73 0.53
N VAL A 101 -6.11 9.58 1.05
CA VAL A 101 -6.91 9.44 2.27
C VAL A 101 -5.95 9.06 3.38
N PHE A 102 -5.83 9.92 4.38
CA PHE A 102 -4.90 9.76 5.49
C PHE A 102 -5.45 8.82 6.57
N GLN A 103 -4.55 8.28 7.38
CA GLN A 103 -4.82 7.35 8.46
C GLN A 103 -5.84 7.87 9.48
N ASP A 104 -5.72 9.14 9.88
CA ASP A 104 -6.69 9.78 10.77
C ASP A 104 -7.60 10.74 9.98
N PRO A 105 -8.88 10.39 9.78
CA PRO A 105 -9.80 11.24 9.06
C PRO A 105 -10.11 12.54 9.81
N TYR A 106 -10.06 12.54 11.15
CA TYR A 106 -10.31 13.73 11.98
C TYR A 106 -9.20 14.76 11.78
N ASP A 107 -7.93 14.36 11.91
CA ASP A 107 -6.79 15.26 11.70
C ASP A 107 -6.68 15.76 10.26
N SER A 108 -7.23 14.98 9.32
CA SER A 108 -7.22 15.37 7.91
C SER A 108 -8.27 16.44 7.58
N LEU A 109 -9.31 16.63 8.40
CA LEU A 109 -10.41 17.56 8.16
C LEU A 109 -10.29 18.79 9.08
N ASN A 110 -10.60 19.97 8.57
CA ASN A 110 -10.64 21.16 9.43
C ASN A 110 -11.91 21.12 10.30
N PRO A 111 -11.79 21.01 11.65
CA PRO A 111 -12.96 20.84 12.53
C PRO A 111 -13.86 22.08 12.57
N ARG A 112 -13.38 23.24 12.08
CA ARG A 112 -14.13 24.50 12.02
C ARG A 112 -14.90 24.68 10.71
N LEU A 113 -14.69 23.80 9.73
CA LEU A 113 -15.38 23.85 8.44
C LEU A 113 -16.51 22.82 8.41
N ARG A 114 -17.57 23.14 7.66
CA ARG A 114 -18.63 22.16 7.38
C ARG A 114 -18.09 21.08 6.44
N VAL A 115 -18.67 19.88 6.55
CA VAL A 115 -18.37 18.74 5.68
C VAL A 115 -18.46 19.12 4.19
N LEU A 116 -19.52 19.83 3.82
CA LEU A 116 -19.73 20.28 2.44
C LEU A 116 -18.56 21.15 1.94
N THR A 117 -18.09 22.09 2.77
CA THR A 117 -16.97 22.97 2.43
C THR A 117 -15.69 22.17 2.19
N SER A 118 -15.41 21.19 3.06
CA SER A 118 -14.23 20.32 2.93
C SER A 118 -14.24 19.49 1.63
N ILE A 119 -15.41 19.06 1.16
CA ILE A 119 -15.55 18.30 -0.11
C ILE A 119 -15.49 19.24 -1.32
N GLN A 120 -16.01 20.47 -1.21
CA GLN A 120 -15.98 21.46 -2.28
C GLN A 120 -14.59 22.04 -2.56
N GLU A 121 -13.78 22.21 -1.51
CA GLU A 121 -12.51 22.92 -1.58
C GLU A 121 -11.57 22.41 -2.69
N PRO A 122 -11.32 21.09 -2.88
CA PRO A 122 -10.48 20.61 -3.97
C PRO A 122 -11.01 20.98 -5.37
N MET A 123 -12.34 21.00 -5.55
CA MET A 123 -12.98 21.36 -6.82
C MET A 123 -12.77 22.84 -7.12
N LEU A 124 -12.98 23.71 -6.13
CA LEU A 124 -12.81 25.16 -6.26
C LEU A 124 -11.34 25.51 -6.51
N LEU A 125 -10.41 24.91 -5.78
CA LEU A 125 -8.96 25.11 -5.95
C LEU A 125 -8.45 24.63 -7.32
N SER A 126 -9.15 23.69 -7.96
CA SER A 126 -8.80 23.24 -9.31
C SER A 126 -9.16 24.26 -10.39
N GLY A 127 -10.01 25.26 -10.09
CA GLY A 127 -10.52 26.23 -11.06
C GLY A 127 -11.50 25.66 -12.10
N ARG A 128 -11.89 24.38 -11.98
CA ARG A 128 -12.75 23.68 -12.94
C ARG A 128 -14.25 23.76 -12.62
N TYR A 129 -14.60 24.24 -11.43
CA TYR A 129 -15.98 24.25 -10.92
C TYR A 129 -16.37 25.63 -10.40
N THR A 130 -17.60 26.05 -10.69
CA THR A 130 -18.24 27.17 -9.99
C THR A 130 -18.65 26.74 -8.58
N ALA A 131 -18.95 27.70 -7.71
CA ALA A 131 -19.42 27.41 -6.35
C ALA A 131 -20.67 26.53 -6.33
N ASP A 132 -21.62 26.78 -7.24
CA ASP A 132 -22.86 26.01 -7.32
C ASP A 132 -22.62 24.60 -7.88
N ALA A 133 -21.84 24.47 -8.96
CA ALA A 133 -21.47 23.16 -9.50
C ALA A 133 -20.68 22.31 -8.48
N ALA A 134 -19.79 22.94 -7.70
CA ALA A 134 -19.06 22.28 -6.63
C ALA A 134 -20.00 21.82 -5.49
N ARG A 135 -21.05 22.60 -5.16
CA ARG A 135 -22.07 22.21 -4.17
C ARG A 135 -22.84 20.98 -4.62
N ASP A 136 -23.37 21.01 -5.84
CA ASP A 136 -24.17 19.90 -6.37
C ASP A 136 -23.33 18.63 -6.47
N ARG A 137 -22.09 18.76 -6.94
CA ARG A 137 -21.15 17.63 -7.02
C ARG A 137 -20.80 17.09 -5.63
N ALA A 138 -20.59 17.95 -4.63
CA ALA A 138 -20.31 17.52 -3.27
C ALA A 138 -21.49 16.73 -2.66
N GLY A 139 -22.74 17.18 -2.90
CA GLY A 139 -23.94 16.42 -2.51
C GLY A 139 -24.00 15.04 -3.17
N GLN A 140 -23.67 14.95 -4.47
CA GLN A 140 -23.60 13.66 -5.18
C GLN A 140 -22.52 12.74 -4.59
N LEU A 141 -21.36 13.30 -4.23
CA LEU A 141 -20.27 12.53 -3.62
C LEU A 141 -20.65 12.01 -2.23
N LEU A 142 -21.38 12.79 -1.41
CA LEU A 142 -21.93 12.32 -0.15
C LEU A 142 -22.82 11.09 -0.35
N ARG A 143 -23.76 11.17 -1.31
CA ARG A 143 -24.63 10.02 -1.64
C ARG A 143 -23.83 8.80 -2.11
N ARG A 144 -22.78 9.03 -2.91
CA ARG A 144 -21.89 7.95 -3.40
C ARG A 144 -21.11 7.28 -2.29
N VAL A 145 -20.76 7.99 -1.21
CA VAL A 145 -20.16 7.39 -0.01
C VAL A 145 -21.21 6.96 1.01
N GLN A 146 -22.46 6.72 0.56
CA GLN A 146 -23.57 6.23 1.38
C GLN A 146 -23.85 7.15 2.60
N LEU A 147 -23.78 8.47 2.39
CA LEU A 147 -24.20 9.49 3.34
C LEU A 147 -25.29 10.36 2.72
N ASP A 148 -26.31 10.68 3.52
CA ASP A 148 -27.33 11.64 3.11
C ASP A 148 -26.72 13.04 2.90
N GLU A 149 -27.26 13.82 1.96
CA GLU A 149 -26.75 15.16 1.64
C GLU A 149 -26.77 16.11 2.85
N SER A 150 -27.71 15.91 3.78
CA SER A 150 -27.80 16.73 5.00
C SER A 150 -26.55 16.65 5.87
N PHE A 151 -25.73 15.61 5.73
CA PHE A 151 -24.43 15.52 6.40
C PHE A 151 -23.48 16.65 5.98
N GLY A 152 -23.65 17.20 4.78
CA GLY A 152 -22.90 18.36 4.31
C GLY A 152 -23.01 19.57 5.22
N HIS A 153 -24.12 19.72 5.95
CA HIS A 153 -24.33 20.82 6.89
C HIS A 153 -23.67 20.60 8.26
N ARG A 154 -23.20 19.38 8.56
CA ARG A 154 -22.56 19.05 9.83
C ARG A 154 -21.09 19.45 9.85
N PHE A 155 -20.54 19.56 11.05
CA PHE A 155 -19.12 19.71 11.30
C PHE A 155 -18.48 18.33 11.58
N PRO A 156 -17.18 18.14 11.32
CA PRO A 156 -16.49 16.87 11.57
C PRO A 156 -16.69 16.30 12.98
N GLY A 157 -16.69 17.14 14.02
CA GLY A 157 -16.91 16.70 15.41
C GLY A 157 -18.31 16.13 15.71
N GLN A 158 -19.24 16.18 14.75
CA GLN A 158 -20.60 15.65 14.87
C GLN A 158 -20.79 14.31 14.16
N LEU A 159 -19.71 13.72 13.62
CA LEU A 159 -19.72 12.50 12.84
C LEU A 159 -19.03 11.36 13.58
N SER A 160 -19.48 10.12 13.35
CA SER A 160 -18.76 8.92 13.78
C SER A 160 -17.46 8.73 12.98
N GLY A 161 -16.54 7.88 13.46
CA GLY A 161 -15.30 7.57 12.74
C GLY A 161 -15.54 7.06 11.32
N GLY A 162 -16.51 6.14 11.13
CA GLY A 162 -16.89 5.64 9.81
C GLY A 162 -17.47 6.73 8.89
N GLN A 163 -18.27 7.64 9.44
CA GLN A 163 -18.82 8.77 8.69
C GLN A 163 -17.72 9.76 8.29
N LEU A 164 -16.76 10.04 9.19
CA LEU A 164 -15.58 10.85 8.87
C LEU A 164 -14.74 10.21 7.77
N GLN A 165 -14.56 8.88 7.81
CA GLN A 165 -13.84 8.16 6.77
C GLN A 165 -14.53 8.28 5.41
N ARG A 166 -15.86 8.09 5.35
CA ARG A 166 -16.68 8.30 4.15
C ARG A 166 -16.53 9.73 3.61
N VAL A 167 -16.56 10.74 4.48
CA VAL A 167 -16.33 12.15 4.09
C VAL A 167 -14.92 12.35 3.51
N SER A 168 -13.89 11.75 4.13
CA SER A 168 -12.52 11.82 3.62
C SER A 168 -12.36 11.17 2.24
N ILE A 169 -13.03 10.05 1.99
CA ILE A 169 -13.10 9.39 0.68
C ILE A 169 -13.82 10.29 -0.33
N ALA A 170 -14.98 10.86 0.03
CA ALA A 170 -15.73 11.77 -0.83
C ALA A 170 -14.89 13.00 -1.23
N ARG A 171 -14.14 13.57 -0.29
CA ARG A 171 -13.22 14.68 -0.55
C ARG A 171 -12.11 14.28 -1.53
N ALA A 172 -11.52 13.09 -1.38
CA ALA A 172 -10.49 12.62 -2.32
C ALA A 172 -11.06 12.44 -3.73
N LEU A 173 -12.29 11.93 -3.85
CA LEU A 173 -12.98 11.76 -5.12
C LEU A 173 -13.39 13.08 -5.79
N ALA A 174 -13.48 14.17 -5.04
CA ALA A 174 -13.95 15.46 -5.54
C ALA A 174 -13.12 16.00 -6.72
N SER A 175 -11.82 15.67 -6.77
CA SER A 175 -10.94 16.09 -7.86
C SER A 175 -11.05 15.26 -9.14
N GLY A 176 -11.81 14.16 -9.13
CA GLY A 176 -11.84 13.15 -10.21
C GLY A 176 -10.48 12.46 -10.41
N PRO A 177 -9.90 11.83 -9.37
CA PRO A 177 -8.57 11.23 -9.45
C PRO A 177 -8.55 9.94 -10.27
N GLN A 178 -7.38 9.64 -10.85
CA GLN A 178 -7.09 8.33 -11.47
C GLN A 178 -6.55 7.35 -10.41
N LEU A 179 -5.89 7.86 -9.36
CA LEU A 179 -5.32 7.08 -8.27
C LEU A 179 -5.71 7.67 -6.91
N ILE A 180 -6.20 6.83 -6.00
CA ILE A 180 -6.34 7.16 -4.58
C ILE A 180 -5.39 6.30 -3.75
N VAL A 181 -4.56 6.97 -2.97
CA VAL A 181 -3.70 6.35 -1.96
C VAL A 181 -4.47 6.31 -0.65
N LEU A 182 -4.74 5.11 -0.14
CA LEU A 182 -5.50 4.87 1.09
C LEU A 182 -4.50 4.41 2.16
N ASP A 183 -4.12 5.31 3.07
CA ASP A 183 -3.13 5.01 4.11
C ASP A 183 -3.84 4.62 5.42
N GLU A 184 -3.88 3.33 5.72
CA GLU A 184 -4.54 2.77 6.91
C GLU A 184 -6.02 3.20 7.08
N PRO A 185 -6.85 3.15 6.01
CA PRO A 185 -8.18 3.77 5.96
C PRO A 185 -9.19 3.16 6.94
N THR A 186 -8.89 2.01 7.52
CA THR A 186 -9.78 1.25 8.41
C THR A 186 -9.18 0.97 9.79
N SER A 187 -8.02 1.55 10.09
CA SER A 187 -7.26 1.26 11.31
C SER A 187 -7.95 1.74 12.59
N ALA A 188 -8.60 2.90 12.54
CA ALA A 188 -9.32 3.50 13.67
C ALA A 188 -10.80 3.10 13.76
N LEU A 189 -11.26 2.16 12.93
CA LEU A 189 -12.67 1.77 12.83
C LEU A 189 -12.93 0.44 13.54
N ASP A 190 -14.14 0.28 14.07
CA ASP A 190 -14.61 -1.00 14.58
C ASP A 190 -14.73 -2.05 13.46
N TRP A 191 -14.81 -3.32 13.85
CA TRP A 191 -14.76 -4.44 12.92
C TRP A 191 -15.91 -4.44 11.90
N MET A 192 -17.10 -3.97 12.29
CA MET A 192 -18.28 -3.97 11.42
C MET A 192 -18.16 -2.83 10.40
N THR A 193 -17.86 -1.62 10.88
CA THR A 193 -17.65 -0.45 10.01
C THR A 193 -16.49 -0.66 9.02
N ARG A 194 -15.45 -1.42 9.41
CA ARG A 194 -14.34 -1.78 8.50
C ARG A 194 -14.84 -2.50 7.25
N GLY A 195 -15.71 -3.50 7.40
CA GLY A 195 -16.29 -4.24 6.27
C GLY A 195 -17.06 -3.32 5.34
N GLU A 196 -17.93 -2.48 5.89
CA GLU A 196 -18.70 -1.50 5.11
C GLU A 196 -17.82 -0.54 4.30
N ILE A 197 -16.69 -0.09 4.87
CA ILE A 197 -15.75 0.79 4.15
C ILE A 197 -15.04 0.02 3.04
N ILE A 198 -14.65 -1.23 3.25
CA ILE A 198 -14.02 -2.05 2.20
C ILE A 198 -15.00 -2.30 1.05
N ASP A 199 -16.25 -2.63 1.35
CA ASP A 199 -17.29 -2.83 0.33
C ASP A 199 -17.54 -1.55 -0.46
N LEU A 200 -17.67 -0.41 0.24
CA LEU A 200 -17.79 0.90 -0.39
C LEU A 200 -16.62 1.21 -1.32
N LEU A 201 -15.38 0.94 -0.89
CA LEU A 201 -14.20 1.17 -1.73
C LEU A 201 -14.26 0.28 -2.99
N ASN A 202 -14.61 -0.99 -2.85
CA ASN A 202 -14.76 -1.90 -3.98
C ASN A 202 -15.83 -1.45 -4.97
N GLU A 203 -16.97 -0.96 -4.49
CA GLU A 203 -18.03 -0.36 -5.32
C GLU A 203 -17.52 0.88 -6.06
N LEU A 204 -16.91 1.84 -5.36
CA LEU A 204 -16.40 3.07 -5.94
C LEU A 204 -15.32 2.81 -7.00
N ARG A 205 -14.45 1.82 -6.76
CA ARG A 205 -13.40 1.42 -7.70
C ARG A 205 -14.00 0.96 -9.03
N ARG A 206 -15.01 0.09 -8.96
CA ARG A 206 -15.69 -0.48 -10.13
C ARG A 206 -16.49 0.59 -10.87
N ASP A 207 -17.24 1.41 -10.15
CA ASP A 207 -18.14 2.40 -10.74
C ASP A 207 -17.42 3.60 -11.36
N LEU A 208 -16.24 3.95 -10.84
CA LEU A 208 -15.53 5.18 -11.22
C LEU A 208 -14.23 4.93 -11.99
N ASP A 209 -13.86 3.68 -12.27
CA ASP A 209 -12.58 3.26 -12.88
C ASP A 209 -11.35 3.91 -12.19
N VAL A 210 -11.44 4.09 -10.87
CA VAL A 210 -10.34 4.64 -10.07
C VAL A 210 -9.41 3.51 -9.64
N SER A 211 -8.12 3.78 -9.56
CA SER A 211 -7.12 2.81 -9.08
C SER A 211 -6.78 3.09 -7.63
N TYR A 212 -6.40 2.06 -6.88
CA TYR A 212 -6.03 2.20 -5.47
C TYR A 212 -4.60 1.76 -5.17
N LEU A 213 -3.93 2.53 -4.34
CA LEU A 213 -2.78 2.06 -3.55
C LEU A 213 -3.27 1.92 -2.11
N PHE A 214 -3.55 0.70 -1.69
CA PHE A 214 -4.14 0.41 -0.38
C PHE A 214 -3.06 0.00 0.60
N ILE A 215 -2.83 0.79 1.65
CA ILE A 215 -1.80 0.53 2.64
C ILE A 215 -2.46 0.10 3.94
N SER A 216 -2.05 -1.04 4.47
CA SER A 216 -2.44 -1.44 5.83
C SER A 216 -1.43 -2.37 6.49
N HIS A 217 -1.54 -2.54 7.81
CA HIS A 217 -0.93 -3.63 8.55
C HIS A 217 -1.85 -4.86 8.64
N ASP A 218 -3.14 -4.72 8.33
CA ASP A 218 -4.11 -5.81 8.32
C ASP A 218 -4.15 -6.49 6.95
N ILE A 219 -3.52 -7.65 6.85
CA ILE A 219 -3.47 -8.42 5.60
C ILE A 219 -4.85 -8.88 5.12
N GLY A 220 -5.82 -9.08 6.03
CA GLY A 220 -7.19 -9.44 5.68
C GLY A 220 -7.91 -8.29 4.96
N ALA A 221 -7.73 -7.06 5.45
CA ALA A 221 -8.26 -5.87 4.79
C ALA A 221 -7.63 -5.65 3.40
N VAL A 222 -6.30 -5.83 3.30
CA VAL A 222 -5.59 -5.74 2.02
C VAL A 222 -6.08 -6.81 1.04
N ALA A 223 -6.23 -8.05 1.50
CA ALA A 223 -6.72 -9.17 0.68
C ALA A 223 -8.12 -8.93 0.10
N ALA A 224 -8.99 -8.23 0.83
CA ALA A 224 -10.37 -8.01 0.42
C ALA A 224 -10.55 -6.94 -0.67
N VAL A 225 -9.52 -6.13 -0.95
CA VAL A 225 -9.60 -4.98 -1.88
C VAL A 225 -8.56 -5.03 -3.00
N SER A 226 -7.46 -5.74 -2.81
CA SER A 226 -6.29 -5.72 -3.70
C SER A 226 -6.28 -6.84 -4.74
N ASP A 227 -5.89 -6.52 -5.96
CA ASP A 227 -5.59 -7.53 -7.00
C ASP A 227 -4.17 -8.08 -6.83
N GLU A 228 -3.24 -7.20 -6.48
CA GLU A 228 -1.83 -7.51 -6.21
C GLU A 228 -1.44 -7.02 -4.82
N ILE A 229 -0.51 -7.72 -4.19
CA ILE A 229 0.02 -7.37 -2.87
C ILE A 229 1.53 -7.21 -2.98
N ALA A 230 2.06 -6.19 -2.31
CA ALA A 230 3.47 -6.00 -2.01
C ALA A 230 3.66 -6.03 -0.48
N VAL A 231 4.43 -6.99 -0.01
CA VAL A 231 4.77 -7.16 1.41
C VAL A 231 6.06 -6.39 1.69
N MET A 232 6.02 -5.50 2.68
CA MET A 232 7.10 -4.57 3.00
C MET A 232 7.62 -4.77 4.42
N TYR A 233 8.93 -4.96 4.56
CA TYR A 233 9.62 -5.18 5.82
C TYR A 233 10.87 -4.28 5.91
N PHE A 234 10.96 -3.48 6.98
CA PHE A 234 12.06 -2.52 7.22
C PHE A 234 12.54 -1.75 5.98
N GLY A 235 11.60 -1.15 5.24
CA GLY A 235 11.92 -0.32 4.08
C GLY A 235 12.06 -1.07 2.76
N SER A 236 12.07 -2.41 2.77
CA SER A 236 12.23 -3.23 1.57
C SER A 236 10.94 -3.95 1.22
N VAL A 237 10.60 -4.02 -0.07
CA VAL A 237 9.58 -4.96 -0.56
C VAL A 237 10.21 -6.34 -0.62
N VAL A 238 9.67 -7.27 0.18
CA VAL A 238 10.21 -8.63 0.33
C VAL A 238 9.50 -9.67 -0.51
N GLU A 239 8.25 -9.41 -0.89
CA GLU A 239 7.44 -10.27 -1.74
C GLU A 239 6.39 -9.43 -2.46
N SER A 240 6.15 -9.70 -3.73
CA SER A 240 5.12 -9.00 -4.51
C SER A 240 4.52 -9.92 -5.57
N GLY A 241 3.21 -9.82 -5.79
CA GLY A 241 2.50 -10.51 -6.87
C GLY A 241 0.98 -10.60 -6.62
N PRO A 242 0.26 -11.48 -7.33
CA PRO A 242 -1.19 -11.62 -7.20
C PRO A 242 -1.60 -11.91 -5.75
N ALA A 243 -2.63 -11.20 -5.27
CA ALA A 243 -3.09 -11.30 -3.89
C ALA A 243 -3.38 -12.76 -3.49
N GLU A 244 -4.11 -13.49 -4.33
CA GLU A 244 -4.45 -14.90 -4.07
C GLU A 244 -3.21 -15.79 -3.86
N GLN A 245 -2.16 -15.61 -4.66
CA GLN A 245 -0.95 -16.43 -4.57
C GLN A 245 -0.11 -16.06 -3.34
N VAL A 246 0.05 -14.76 -3.05
CA VAL A 246 0.78 -14.29 -1.86
C VAL A 246 0.10 -14.76 -0.58
N LEU A 247 -1.24 -14.83 -0.56
CA LEU A 247 -2.02 -15.26 0.60
C LEU A 247 -2.03 -16.79 0.79
N ARG A 248 -2.15 -17.57 -0.29
CA ARG A 248 -2.26 -19.04 -0.21
C ARG A 248 -0.92 -19.74 -0.13
N ALA A 249 0.08 -19.26 -0.86
CA ALA A 249 1.37 -19.90 -0.99
C ALA A 249 2.52 -18.89 -0.80
N PRO A 250 2.58 -18.17 0.33
CA PRO A 250 3.61 -17.17 0.59
C PRO A 250 5.02 -17.74 0.45
N ALA A 251 5.84 -17.10 -0.37
CA ALA A 251 7.18 -17.55 -0.68
C ALA A 251 8.19 -17.06 0.36
N HIS A 252 8.10 -15.79 0.78
CA HIS A 252 9.06 -15.22 1.73
C HIS A 252 8.75 -15.66 3.17
N PRO A 253 9.76 -16.06 3.98
CA PRO A 253 9.55 -16.47 5.38
C PRO A 253 8.81 -15.43 6.24
N TYR A 254 9.10 -14.14 6.05
CA TYR A 254 8.35 -13.06 6.71
C TYR A 254 6.84 -13.08 6.36
N THR A 255 6.48 -13.25 5.09
CA THR A 255 5.07 -13.30 4.66
C THR A 255 4.36 -14.50 5.28
N ARG A 256 5.03 -15.66 5.36
CA ARG A 256 4.52 -16.84 6.09
C ARG A 256 4.25 -16.51 7.56
N THR A 257 5.20 -15.87 8.24
CA THR A 257 5.05 -15.46 9.63
C THR A 257 3.85 -14.51 9.80
N LEU A 258 3.76 -13.48 8.94
CA LEU A 258 2.68 -12.50 8.97
C LEU A 258 1.30 -13.16 8.81
N LEU A 259 1.15 -14.08 7.86
CA LEU A 259 -0.11 -14.80 7.63
C LEU A 259 -0.44 -15.76 8.78
N SER A 260 0.56 -16.46 9.32
CA SER A 260 0.37 -17.38 10.44
C SER A 260 -0.11 -16.70 11.72
N ALA A 261 0.19 -15.42 11.91
CA ALA A 261 -0.27 -14.62 13.04
C ALA A 261 -1.74 -14.19 12.90
N VAL A 262 -2.24 -14.06 11.67
CA VAL A 262 -3.60 -13.57 11.37
C VAL A 262 -4.61 -14.72 11.20
N LEU A 263 -4.17 -15.85 10.63
CA LEU A 263 -5.05 -16.97 10.28
C LEU A 263 -5.23 -18.02 11.39
N GLN A 264 -4.69 -17.82 12.60
CA GLN A 264 -4.95 -18.73 13.72
C GLN A 264 -6.37 -18.50 14.27
N PRO A 265 -7.27 -19.50 14.21
CA PRO A 265 -8.54 -19.44 14.93
C PRO A 265 -8.23 -19.27 16.41
N ARG A 266 -8.76 -18.22 17.05
CA ARG A 266 -8.66 -18.03 18.49
C ARG A 266 -9.51 -19.07 19.23
N VAL A 267 -9.05 -20.32 19.22
CA VAL A 267 -9.54 -21.41 20.07
C VAL A 267 -8.33 -22.03 20.74
N GLY A 268 -8.06 -21.61 21.98
CA GLY A 268 -7.31 -22.41 22.95
C GLY A 268 -5.79 -22.54 22.83
N SER A 269 -5.10 -21.91 21.89
CA SER A 269 -3.62 -21.92 21.90
C SER A 269 -3.07 -20.75 22.72
N ARG A 270 -2.23 -21.06 23.72
CA ARG A 270 -1.39 -20.05 24.39
C ARG A 270 -0.39 -19.52 23.36
N VAL A 271 -0.73 -18.41 22.72
CA VAL A 271 0.21 -17.60 21.95
C VAL A 271 1.33 -17.23 22.92
N ARG A 272 2.55 -17.76 22.70
CA ARG A 272 3.74 -17.21 23.33
C ARG A 272 3.72 -15.72 23.02
N ALA A 273 3.66 -14.89 24.06
CA ALA A 273 3.77 -13.44 23.91
C ALA A 273 4.94 -13.16 22.94
N GLU A 274 4.62 -12.62 21.77
CA GLU A 274 5.64 -12.24 20.80
C GLU A 274 6.61 -11.32 21.51
N ALA A 275 7.90 -11.68 21.42
CA ALA A 275 8.96 -10.80 21.87
C ALA A 275 8.75 -9.45 21.19
N GLN A 276 8.72 -8.39 22.00
CA GLN A 276 8.66 -7.01 21.54
C GLN A 276 9.64 -6.86 20.37
N PRO A 277 9.22 -6.30 19.21
CA PRO A 277 10.09 -6.21 18.06
C PRO A 277 11.40 -5.53 18.50
N PRO A 278 12.58 -6.05 18.11
CA PRO A 278 13.83 -5.41 18.47
C PRO A 278 13.75 -3.93 18.06
N PRO A 279 14.35 -3.02 18.84
CA PRO A 279 14.38 -1.62 18.47
C PRO A 279 14.86 -1.49 17.03
N HIS A 280 14.22 -0.61 16.23
CA HIS A 280 14.60 -0.32 14.86
C HIS A 280 16.12 -0.43 14.73
N PRO A 281 16.67 -1.30 13.86
CA PRO A 281 18.11 -1.40 13.72
C PRO A 281 18.59 0.02 13.50
N ARG A 282 19.35 0.53 14.49
CA ARG A 282 19.92 1.86 14.37
C ARG A 282 20.72 1.80 13.10
N SER A 283 20.44 2.78 12.25
CA SER A 283 20.94 2.93 10.90
C SER A 283 22.47 2.98 10.87
N GLU A 284 23.12 1.84 11.04
CA GLU A 284 24.42 1.61 10.48
C GLU A 284 24.15 1.30 9.01
N ALA A 285 24.65 2.20 8.17
CA ALA A 285 24.50 2.24 6.73
C ALA A 285 24.31 0.86 6.12
N ALA A 286 23.18 0.68 5.41
CA ALA A 286 22.96 -0.42 4.48
C ALA A 286 23.56 -1.74 4.98
N SER A 287 22.97 -2.38 5.99
CA SER A 287 23.24 -3.81 6.18
C SER A 287 22.95 -4.45 4.84
N GLY A 288 24.00 -4.89 4.16
CA GLY A 288 23.93 -5.37 2.78
C GLY A 288 23.03 -6.60 2.65
N GLY A 289 22.59 -7.21 3.75
CA GLY A 289 21.75 -8.40 3.78
C GLY A 289 20.27 -8.21 4.11
N CYS A 290 19.64 -9.34 4.42
CA CYS A 290 18.26 -9.47 4.83
C CYS A 290 18.01 -8.94 6.25
N ALA A 291 17.17 -7.91 6.39
CA ALA A 291 16.78 -7.38 7.68
C ALA A 291 16.00 -8.40 8.55
N PHE A 292 15.45 -9.46 7.96
CA PHE A 292 14.66 -10.47 8.66
C PHE A 292 15.49 -11.59 9.30
N VAL A 293 16.81 -11.62 9.09
CA VAL A 293 17.71 -12.67 9.64
C VAL A 293 17.45 -12.99 11.11
N PRO A 294 17.32 -12.01 12.03
CA PRO A 294 17.15 -12.31 13.46
C PRO A 294 15.85 -13.05 13.81
N ARG A 295 14.84 -12.99 12.94
CA ARG A 295 13.51 -13.61 13.12
C ARG A 295 13.25 -14.75 12.13
N CYS A 296 14.14 -14.94 11.16
CA CYS A 296 13.92 -15.88 10.07
C CYS A 296 14.24 -17.31 10.51
N PRO A 297 13.26 -18.24 10.48
CA PRO A 297 13.48 -19.65 10.82
C PRO A 297 14.41 -20.34 9.82
N ASP A 298 14.49 -19.81 8.60
CA ASP A 298 15.26 -20.37 7.48
C ASP A 298 16.61 -19.66 7.27
N SER A 299 17.05 -18.84 8.23
CA SER A 299 18.27 -18.02 8.09
C SER A 299 19.55 -18.85 7.95
N VAL A 300 20.46 -18.37 7.10
CA VAL A 300 21.84 -18.86 6.94
C VAL A 300 22.81 -17.69 7.05
N ALA A 301 24.11 -17.95 7.20
CA ALA A 301 25.11 -16.92 7.43
C ALA A 301 25.16 -15.87 6.31
N GLU A 302 25.04 -16.33 5.06
CA GLU A 302 25.10 -15.51 3.84
C GLU A 302 23.93 -14.52 3.74
N CYS A 303 22.82 -14.77 4.43
CA CYS A 303 21.68 -13.86 4.44
C CYS A 303 22.03 -12.48 5.01
N ALA A 304 23.00 -12.40 5.93
CA ALA A 304 23.39 -11.14 6.58
C ALA A 304 24.15 -10.18 5.65
N ASP A 305 24.76 -10.71 4.59
CA ASP A 305 25.61 -9.96 3.67
C ASP A 305 25.02 -9.85 2.24
N THR A 306 23.99 -10.64 1.92
CA THR A 306 23.42 -10.72 0.55
C THR A 306 22.34 -9.67 0.27
N PRO A 307 22.55 -8.74 -0.70
CA PRO A 307 21.59 -7.70 -1.05
C PRO A 307 20.21 -8.23 -1.37
N GLN A 308 19.22 -7.75 -0.64
CA GLN A 308 17.82 -8.06 -0.89
C GLN A 308 17.38 -7.34 -2.17
N ARG A 309 17.30 -8.10 -3.26
CA ARG A 309 16.74 -7.65 -4.54
C ARG A 309 15.46 -8.40 -4.79
N LEU A 310 14.41 -7.68 -5.18
CA LEU A 310 13.16 -8.28 -5.58
C LEU A 310 13.37 -8.94 -6.95
N LEU A 311 13.53 -10.26 -6.97
CA LEU A 311 13.77 -11.05 -8.19
C LEU A 311 12.54 -11.89 -8.53
N PRO A 312 12.28 -12.19 -9.81
CA PRO A 312 11.23 -13.13 -10.19
C PRO A 312 11.41 -14.46 -9.47
N HIS A 313 10.35 -14.95 -8.84
CA HIS A 313 10.27 -16.29 -8.26
C HIS A 313 9.51 -17.25 -9.17
N ASP A 314 8.48 -16.75 -9.85
CA ASP A 314 7.72 -17.41 -10.91
C ASP A 314 7.19 -16.36 -11.90
N ASP A 315 6.33 -16.77 -12.84
CA ASP A 315 5.77 -15.88 -13.87
C ASP A 315 5.02 -14.65 -13.32
N ALA A 316 4.51 -14.73 -12.09
CA ALA A 316 3.62 -13.72 -11.53
C ALA A 316 4.16 -13.06 -10.24
N ARG A 317 5.12 -13.67 -9.55
CA ARG A 317 5.62 -13.22 -8.25
C ARG A 317 7.10 -12.89 -8.28
N SER A 318 7.46 -11.91 -7.46
CA SER A 318 8.84 -11.58 -7.18
C SER A 318 9.10 -11.63 -5.68
N VAL A 319 10.26 -12.12 -5.29
CA VAL A 319 10.65 -12.36 -3.89
C VAL A 319 12.07 -11.87 -3.67
N ALA A 320 12.29 -11.17 -2.56
CA ALA A 320 13.64 -10.78 -2.12
C ALA A 320 14.12 -11.76 -1.06
N CYS A 321 14.49 -12.98 -1.47
CA CYS A 321 15.06 -13.98 -0.58
C CYS A 321 15.97 -14.94 -1.37
N MET A 322 17.24 -15.04 -0.97
CA MET A 322 18.22 -15.89 -1.65
C MET A 322 17.81 -17.38 -1.71
N ARG A 323 17.17 -17.89 -0.65
CA ARG A 323 16.76 -19.30 -0.58
C ARG A 323 15.60 -19.65 -1.51
N VAL A 324 14.82 -18.64 -1.89
CA VAL A 324 13.64 -18.82 -2.74
C VAL A 324 14.03 -18.72 -4.22
N THR A 325 15.06 -17.92 -4.52
CA THR A 325 15.61 -17.78 -5.88
C THR A 325 16.54 -18.93 -6.28
N ASP A 326 17.13 -19.64 -5.31
CA ASP A 326 18.05 -20.78 -5.56
C ASP A 326 17.34 -22.14 -5.66
N LYS A 327 16.00 -22.20 -5.61
CA LYS A 327 15.29 -23.47 -5.77
C LYS A 327 15.20 -23.78 -7.27
N PRO A 328 15.93 -24.77 -7.80
CA PRO A 328 15.76 -25.16 -9.20
C PRO A 328 14.32 -25.64 -9.39
N GLU A 329 13.70 -25.22 -10.49
CA GLU A 329 12.44 -25.78 -10.97
C GLU A 329 12.64 -27.29 -11.16
N GLY A 330 12.10 -28.08 -10.23
CA GLY A 330 12.01 -29.52 -10.31
C GLY A 330 10.65 -29.93 -9.75
N PRO A 331 9.91 -30.82 -10.43
CA PRO A 331 8.64 -31.31 -9.91
C PRO A 331 8.87 -31.93 -8.54
N ALA A 332 7.96 -31.67 -7.61
CA ALA A 332 7.95 -32.37 -6.33
C ALA A 332 7.70 -33.85 -6.64
N ASP A 333 8.72 -34.69 -6.48
CA ASP A 333 8.55 -36.14 -6.47
C ASP A 333 7.51 -36.48 -5.40
N GLU A 334 6.42 -37.08 -5.85
CA GLU A 334 5.46 -37.77 -4.99
C GLU A 334 6.21 -38.89 -4.24
N PRO A 335 5.95 -39.11 -2.94
CA PRO A 335 6.54 -40.24 -2.26
C PRO A 335 5.95 -41.52 -2.85
N GLU A 336 6.77 -42.30 -3.54
CA GLU A 336 6.46 -43.68 -3.93
C GLU A 336 5.96 -44.44 -2.70
N GLY A 337 4.71 -44.89 -2.77
CA GLY A 337 4.13 -45.78 -1.76
C GLY A 337 4.89 -47.10 -1.70
N PRO A 338 4.85 -47.80 -0.55
CA PRO A 338 5.60 -49.04 -0.38
C PRO A 338 5.06 -50.10 -1.34
N ALA A 339 5.97 -50.75 -2.06
CA ALA A 339 5.67 -51.92 -2.87
C ALA A 339 5.25 -53.09 -1.97
N ASP A 340 4.12 -53.71 -2.30
CA ASP A 340 3.64 -54.95 -1.71
C ASP A 340 4.61 -56.12 -2.01
N GLU A 341 5.04 -56.83 -0.96
CA GLU A 341 5.45 -58.25 -0.96
C GLU A 341 4.67 -59.00 0.12
#